data_AF-A0A813KF94-F1
#
_entry.id   AF-A0A813KF94-F1
#
_cell.length_a   1.000
_cell.length_b   1.000
_cell.length_c   1.000
_cell.angle_alpha   90.00
_cell.angle_beta   90.00
_cell.angle_gamma   90.00
#
_symmetry.space_group_name_H-M   'P 1'
#
loop_
_entity.id
_entity.type
_entity.pdbx_description
1 polymer ?
#
loop_
_entity_poly.entity_id
_entity_poly.type
_entity_poly.pdbx_seq_one_letter_code
_entity_poly.pdbx_strand_id
1 'polypeptide(L)'
;MAASSQSLCDEDEESLSARELALLSNGERTASRTHLCCHAARLLFLISHGLLLLVVSASLEGVDQADWWVLFLPVWVGNSICLALVALSWCASCPYIKACLSERQPRLNDSPSILTEVLPEMVMSIPGVVFLVLTFCGEYFLCAYLSSAQHGEPRSLPTATIFFVIVALLSLCQGTLFTQNSVLWLVSGTGLLCFAACFAATRQPGCSAFAQSLSVLPFILAVAALLIASVRRLQKYLRVLSAEERLLLSAEAVILGSLLVPLCSAGRKISRMQLHAAGPEGVAAGLLLCLLALPRARLCFLEAQRGLLEDRLFCNPALPPSTAAPSEVEVRIA
;
A
#
# COMPACT_ATOMS: atom_id res chain seq x y z
N MET A 1 -62.26 41.41 1.45
CA MET A 1 -61.62 40.37 2.29
C MET A 1 -61.21 39.22 1.39
N ALA A 2 -60.02 39.30 0.78
CA ALA A 2 -59.38 38.20 0.05
C ALA A 2 -57.94 38.66 -0.30
N ALA A 3 -57.01 38.41 0.61
CA ALA A 3 -55.57 38.55 0.39
C ALA A 3 -54.85 37.71 1.45
N SER A 4 -53.69 37.14 1.09
CA SER A 4 -52.72 36.44 1.96
C SER A 4 -52.85 34.90 2.09
N SER A 5 -52.55 34.16 1.02
CA SER A 5 -52.16 32.73 1.12
C SER A 5 -51.16 32.27 0.05
N GLN A 6 -50.36 33.18 -0.53
CA GLN A 6 -49.34 32.82 -1.54
C GLN A 6 -47.88 32.95 -1.06
N SER A 7 -47.64 33.37 0.19
CA SER A 7 -46.29 33.65 0.69
C SER A 7 -45.57 32.44 1.32
N LEU A 8 -46.22 31.27 1.42
CA LEU A 8 -45.66 30.14 2.18
C LEU A 8 -45.08 29.01 1.32
N CYS A 9 -45.12 29.11 -0.01
CA CYS A 9 -44.58 28.06 -0.90
C CYS A 9 -43.19 28.38 -1.48
N ASP A 10 -42.75 29.65 -1.47
CA ASP A 10 -41.46 30.03 -2.08
C ASP A 10 -40.26 29.80 -1.15
N GLU A 11 -40.44 29.80 0.18
CA GLU A 11 -39.31 29.59 1.12
C GLU A 11 -38.80 28.14 1.15
N ASP A 12 -39.63 27.17 0.75
CA ASP A 12 -39.24 25.75 0.73
C ASP A 12 -38.34 25.41 -0.47
N GLU A 13 -38.52 26.05 -1.63
CA GLU A 13 -37.70 25.76 -2.83
C GLU A 13 -36.25 26.27 -2.70
N GLU A 14 -36.02 27.46 -2.13
CA GLU A 14 -34.66 27.98 -1.92
C GLU A 14 -33.88 27.16 -0.87
N SER A 15 -34.56 26.68 0.18
CA SER A 15 -33.93 25.86 1.22
C SER A 15 -33.52 24.47 0.71
N LEU A 16 -34.31 23.90 -0.21
CA LEU A 16 -34.00 22.64 -0.89
C LEU A 16 -32.80 22.80 -1.82
N SER A 17 -32.75 23.89 -2.60
CA SER A 17 -31.63 24.20 -3.49
C SER A 17 -30.29 24.32 -2.75
N ALA A 18 -30.24 25.08 -1.65
CA ALA A 18 -28.99 25.24 -0.88
C ALA A 18 -28.52 23.92 -0.23
N ARG A 19 -29.47 23.08 0.21
CA ARG A 19 -29.18 21.78 0.81
C ARG A 19 -28.69 20.77 -0.24
N GLU A 20 -29.26 20.80 -1.44
CA GLU A 20 -28.83 19.98 -2.57
C GLU A 20 -27.44 20.40 -3.08
N LEU A 21 -27.17 21.71 -3.18
CA LEU A 21 -25.85 22.23 -3.55
C LEU A 21 -24.77 21.87 -2.53
N ALA A 22 -25.10 21.94 -1.23
CA ALA A 22 -24.22 21.48 -0.16
C ALA A 22 -23.99 19.96 -0.23
N LEU A 23 -25.01 19.17 -0.58
CA LEU A 23 -24.87 17.71 -0.76
C LEU A 23 -24.00 17.37 -1.96
N LEU A 24 -24.16 18.04 -3.10
CA LEU A 24 -23.37 17.85 -4.31
C LEU A 24 -21.90 18.21 -4.08
N SER A 25 -21.62 19.38 -3.50
CA SER A 25 -20.26 19.80 -3.16
C SER A 25 -19.58 18.85 -2.16
N ASN A 26 -20.35 18.26 -1.25
CA ASN A 26 -19.84 17.28 -0.31
C ASN A 26 -19.63 15.88 -0.94
N GLY A 27 -20.43 15.52 -1.94
CA GLY A 27 -20.38 14.23 -2.66
C GLY A 27 -19.03 13.98 -3.33
N GLU A 28 -18.54 14.92 -4.12
CA GLU A 28 -17.23 14.81 -4.81
C GLU A 28 -16.08 14.64 -3.80
N ARG A 29 -16.12 15.41 -2.70
CA ARG A 29 -15.13 15.32 -1.63
C ARG A 29 -15.16 13.97 -0.91
N THR A 30 -16.34 13.37 -0.75
CA THR A 30 -16.48 12.07 -0.06
C THR A 30 -15.90 10.90 -0.86
N ALA A 31 -16.00 10.93 -2.18
CA ALA A 31 -15.41 9.91 -3.04
C ALA A 31 -13.88 9.91 -2.94
N SER A 32 -13.23 11.09 -3.08
CA SER A 32 -11.77 11.20 -2.95
C SER A 32 -11.27 10.81 -1.55
N ARG A 33 -12.06 11.06 -0.49
CA ARG A 33 -11.71 10.64 0.88
C ARG A 33 -11.60 9.13 1.02
N THR A 34 -12.47 8.37 0.36
CA THR A 34 -12.44 6.90 0.40
C THR A 34 -11.10 6.38 -0.13
N HIS A 35 -10.70 6.82 -1.32
CA HIS A 35 -9.39 6.50 -1.91
C HIS A 35 -8.23 6.93 -1.01
N LEU A 36 -8.25 8.18 -0.51
CA LEU A 36 -7.19 8.70 0.36
C LEU A 36 -7.05 7.89 1.66
N CYS A 37 -8.15 7.47 2.29
CA CYS A 37 -8.13 6.61 3.47
C CYS A 37 -7.50 5.24 3.17
N CYS A 38 -7.87 4.61 2.06
CA CYS A 38 -7.29 3.33 1.63
C CYS A 38 -5.78 3.46 1.34
N HIS A 39 -5.37 4.53 0.66
CA HIS A 39 -3.95 4.80 0.41
C HIS A 39 -3.18 5.09 1.70
N ALA A 40 -3.74 5.90 2.59
CA ALA A 40 -3.15 6.19 3.90
C ALA A 40 -2.95 4.92 4.72
N ALA A 41 -3.91 3.99 4.72
CA ALA A 41 -3.78 2.70 5.41
C ALA A 41 -2.61 1.88 4.85
N ARG A 42 -2.46 1.79 3.52
CA ARG A 42 -1.35 1.07 2.89
C ARG A 42 0.02 1.68 3.23
N LEU A 43 0.11 3.01 3.22
CA LEU A 43 1.34 3.73 3.56
C LEU A 43 1.69 3.57 5.03
N LEU A 44 0.69 3.66 5.91
CA LEU A 44 0.89 3.48 7.34
C LEU A 44 1.31 2.07 7.68
N PHE A 45 0.74 1.06 7.02
CA PHE A 45 1.17 -0.32 7.14
C PHE A 45 2.65 -0.49 6.76
N LEU A 46 3.09 0.10 5.63
CA LEU A 46 4.49 0.05 5.22
C LEU A 46 5.42 0.75 6.23
N ILE A 47 5.02 1.94 6.70
CA ILE A 47 5.81 2.71 7.68
C ILE A 47 5.90 1.96 9.02
N SER A 48 4.79 1.42 9.53
CA SER A 48 4.77 0.73 10.83
C SER A 48 5.65 -0.52 10.84
N HIS A 49 5.68 -1.27 9.73
CA HIS A 49 6.55 -2.44 9.57
C HIS A 49 8.02 -2.04 9.34
N GLY A 50 8.26 -0.94 8.63
CA GLY A 50 9.61 -0.35 8.52
C GLY A 50 10.15 0.07 9.89
N LEU A 51 9.31 0.70 10.72
CA LEU A 51 9.64 1.07 12.10
C LEU A 51 9.86 -0.15 13.00
N LEU A 52 9.06 -1.20 12.87
CA LEU A 52 9.29 -2.48 13.57
C LEU A 52 10.68 -3.03 13.25
N LEU A 53 11.02 -3.13 11.96
CA LEU A 53 12.32 -3.64 11.52
C LEU A 53 13.45 -2.76 12.06
N LEU A 54 13.30 -1.44 12.02
CA LEU A 54 14.25 -0.48 12.57
C LEU A 54 14.48 -0.71 14.07
N VAL A 55 13.39 -0.74 14.85
CA VAL A 55 13.45 -0.85 16.32
C VAL A 55 14.00 -2.21 16.74
N VAL A 56 13.51 -3.32 16.18
CA VAL A 56 14.02 -4.67 16.46
C VAL A 56 15.50 -4.77 16.12
N SER A 57 15.92 -4.22 14.97
CA SER A 57 17.32 -4.30 14.53
C SER A 57 18.25 -3.44 15.39
N ALA A 58 17.80 -2.27 15.84
CA ALA A 58 18.54 -1.42 16.76
C ALA A 58 18.70 -2.06 18.14
N SER A 59 17.75 -2.90 18.55
CA SER A 59 17.79 -3.62 19.83
C SER A 59 18.56 -4.94 19.78
N LEU A 60 19.15 -5.33 18.65
CA LEU A 60 19.90 -6.60 18.53
C LEU A 60 21.14 -6.69 19.44
N GLU A 61 21.73 -5.56 19.84
CA GLU A 61 22.87 -5.55 20.78
C GLU A 61 22.45 -5.90 22.22
N GLY A 62 21.18 -5.71 22.58
CA GLY A 62 20.64 -5.95 23.92
C GLY A 62 19.39 -6.82 23.91
N VAL A 63 19.27 -7.72 22.93
CA VAL A 63 18.03 -8.48 22.68
C VAL A 63 17.60 -9.32 23.88
N ASP A 64 18.56 -9.79 24.69
CA ASP A 64 18.30 -10.59 25.90
C ASP A 64 17.58 -9.81 27.01
N GLN A 65 17.60 -8.47 26.95
CA GLN A 65 16.93 -7.58 27.91
C GLN A 65 15.76 -6.82 27.27
N ALA A 66 15.55 -6.96 25.96
CA ALA A 66 14.53 -6.21 25.27
C ALA A 66 13.14 -6.75 25.60
N ASP A 67 12.17 -5.86 25.80
CA ASP A 67 10.76 -6.22 25.92
C ASP A 67 10.12 -6.30 24.53
N TRP A 68 9.88 -7.52 24.05
CA TRP A 68 9.26 -7.77 22.75
C TRP A 68 7.91 -7.06 22.59
N TRP A 69 7.14 -6.87 23.66
CA TRP A 69 5.86 -6.15 23.58
C TRP A 69 6.05 -4.69 23.21
N VAL A 70 7.12 -4.06 23.72
CA VAL A 70 7.47 -2.69 23.38
C VAL A 70 8.03 -2.62 21.95
N LEU A 71 8.85 -3.58 21.53
CA LEU A 71 9.41 -3.63 20.18
C LEU A 71 8.31 -3.75 19.10
N PHE A 72 7.23 -4.49 19.39
CA PHE A 72 6.09 -4.67 18.47
C PHE A 72 5.05 -3.55 18.54
N LEU A 73 5.14 -2.64 19.50
CA LEU A 73 4.16 -1.55 19.67
C LEU A 73 3.94 -0.71 18.40
N PRO A 74 4.97 -0.30 17.62
CA PRO A 74 4.77 0.49 16.40
C PRO A 74 3.90 -0.22 15.37
N VAL A 75 4.08 -1.53 15.20
CA VAL A 75 3.33 -2.30 14.20
C VAL A 75 1.87 -2.49 14.61
N TRP A 76 1.59 -2.72 15.90
CA TRP A 76 0.22 -2.85 16.40
C TRP A 76 -0.56 -1.56 16.36
N VAL A 77 0.07 -0.44 16.73
CA VAL A 77 -0.53 0.89 16.60
C VAL A 77 -0.82 1.18 15.13
N GLY A 78 0.15 0.91 14.24
CA GLY A 78 -0.03 1.04 12.79
C GLY A 78 -1.20 0.20 12.26
N ASN A 79 -1.24 -1.09 12.59
CA ASN A 79 -2.29 -2.02 12.16
C ASN A 79 -3.67 -1.61 12.67
N SER A 80 -3.76 -1.10 13.92
CA SER A 80 -5.01 -0.59 14.49
C SER A 80 -5.52 0.66 13.75
N ILE A 81 -4.63 1.61 13.44
CA ILE A 81 -4.98 2.79 12.67
C ILE A 81 -5.33 2.40 11.22
N CYS A 82 -4.64 1.44 10.61
CA CYS A 82 -4.99 0.90 9.29
C CYS A 82 -6.43 0.34 9.28
N LEU A 83 -6.80 -0.45 10.28
CA LEU A 83 -8.16 -0.97 10.43
C LEU A 83 -9.19 0.16 10.57
N ALA A 84 -8.88 1.17 11.39
CA ALA A 84 -9.73 2.35 11.54
C ALA A 84 -9.88 3.12 10.22
N LEU A 85 -8.80 3.33 9.46
CA LEU A 85 -8.82 4.02 8.17
C LEU A 85 -9.64 3.26 7.12
N VAL A 86 -9.55 1.92 7.09
CA VAL A 86 -10.38 1.09 6.19
C VAL A 86 -11.86 1.16 6.59
N ALA A 87 -12.18 1.10 7.89
CA ALA A 87 -13.55 1.28 8.34
C ALA A 87 -14.09 2.70 8.01
N LEU A 88 -13.26 3.73 8.21
CA LEU A 88 -13.59 5.11 7.88
C LEU A 88 -13.78 5.31 6.37
N SER A 89 -13.06 4.58 5.52
CA SER A 89 -13.25 4.65 4.06
C SER A 89 -14.64 4.15 3.66
N TRP A 90 -15.17 3.13 4.35
CA TRP A 90 -16.54 2.66 4.12
C TRP A 90 -17.59 3.67 4.56
N CYS A 91 -17.39 4.30 5.71
CA CYS A 91 -18.30 5.36 6.17
C CYS A 91 -18.24 6.59 5.23
N ALA A 92 -17.05 6.91 4.71
CA ALA A 92 -16.84 8.03 3.81
C ALA A 92 -17.53 7.83 2.46
N SER A 93 -17.70 6.61 1.96
CA SER A 93 -18.35 6.35 0.68
C SER A 93 -19.89 6.38 0.74
N CYS A 94 -20.50 6.15 1.91
CA CYS A 94 -21.96 6.08 2.04
C CYS A 94 -22.72 7.33 1.56
N PRO A 95 -22.31 8.57 1.88
CA PRO A 95 -23.00 9.78 1.40
C PRO A 95 -22.98 9.89 -0.12
N TYR A 96 -21.84 9.57 -0.74
CA TYR A 96 -21.70 9.57 -2.20
C TYR A 96 -22.61 8.53 -2.85
N ILE A 97 -22.61 7.30 -2.33
CA ILE A 97 -23.47 6.23 -2.82
C ILE A 97 -24.95 6.62 -2.71
N LYS A 98 -25.35 7.22 -1.58
CA LYS A 98 -26.72 7.68 -1.38
C LYS A 98 -27.11 8.76 -2.38
N ALA A 99 -26.23 9.73 -2.65
CA ALA A 99 -26.46 10.81 -3.60
C ALA A 99 -26.64 10.30 -5.03
N CYS A 100 -25.77 9.39 -5.49
CA CYS A 100 -25.92 8.75 -6.79
C CYS A 100 -27.21 7.93 -6.91
N LEU A 101 -27.58 7.19 -5.84
CA LEU A 101 -28.82 6.41 -5.82
C LEU A 101 -30.07 7.30 -5.88
N SER A 102 -30.06 8.47 -5.22
CA SER A 102 -31.17 9.43 -5.32
C SER A 102 -31.31 10.00 -6.73
N GLU A 103 -30.20 10.25 -7.42
CA GLU A 103 -30.21 10.74 -8.81
C GLU A 103 -30.39 9.62 -9.85
N ARG A 104 -30.40 8.36 -9.41
CA ARG A 104 -30.46 7.16 -10.27
C ARG A 104 -29.34 7.13 -11.32
N GLN A 105 -28.18 7.69 -11.01
CA GLN A 105 -27.00 7.69 -11.88
C GLN A 105 -25.87 6.91 -11.22
N PRO A 106 -25.04 6.19 -12.00
CA PRO A 106 -23.90 5.45 -11.45
C PRO A 106 -22.73 6.36 -11.02
N ARG A 107 -22.75 7.64 -11.42
CA ARG A 107 -21.73 8.66 -11.13
C ARG A 107 -22.39 10.03 -11.03
N LEU A 108 -21.79 10.95 -10.27
CA LEU A 108 -22.17 12.37 -10.24
C LEU A 108 -21.06 13.20 -10.88
N ASN A 109 -21.37 13.99 -11.92
CA ASN A 109 -20.40 14.80 -12.65
C ASN A 109 -19.20 13.96 -13.15
N ASP A 110 -17.98 14.40 -12.83
CA ASP A 110 -16.69 13.77 -13.13
C ASP A 110 -16.17 12.89 -11.96
N SER A 111 -17.03 12.56 -10.99
CA SER A 111 -16.68 11.70 -9.85
C SER A 111 -16.53 10.22 -10.25
N PRO A 112 -15.78 9.42 -9.47
CA PRO A 112 -15.58 8.00 -9.74
C PRO A 112 -16.91 7.24 -9.74
N SER A 113 -17.08 6.29 -10.67
CA SER A 113 -18.32 5.53 -10.79
C SER A 113 -18.47 4.53 -9.62
N ILE A 114 -19.67 4.44 -9.05
CA ILE A 114 -19.95 3.53 -7.93
C ILE A 114 -19.67 2.09 -8.34
N LEU A 115 -20.14 1.67 -9.50
CA LEU A 115 -20.13 0.27 -9.90
C LEU A 115 -18.75 -0.22 -10.35
N THR A 116 -17.92 0.69 -10.86
CA THR A 116 -16.63 0.33 -11.48
C THR A 116 -15.43 0.70 -10.63
N GLU A 117 -15.55 1.64 -9.71
CA GLU A 117 -14.43 2.14 -8.91
C GLU A 117 -14.70 1.99 -7.40
N VAL A 118 -15.75 2.65 -6.88
CA VAL A 118 -15.98 2.71 -5.42
C VAL A 118 -16.37 1.36 -4.83
N LEU A 119 -17.38 0.68 -5.41
CA LEU A 119 -17.86 -0.61 -4.89
C LEU A 119 -16.79 -1.70 -5.02
N PRO A 120 -16.08 -1.86 -6.17
CA PRO A 120 -14.95 -2.77 -6.24
C PRO A 120 -13.90 -2.48 -5.17
N GLU A 121 -13.52 -1.21 -4.93
CA GLU A 121 -12.56 -0.90 -3.88
C GLU A 121 -13.04 -1.27 -2.47
N MET A 122 -14.32 -1.02 -2.17
CA MET A 122 -14.92 -1.45 -0.89
C MET A 122 -14.91 -2.97 -0.75
N VAL A 123 -15.36 -3.70 -1.76
CA VAL A 123 -15.33 -5.18 -1.75
C VAL A 123 -13.90 -5.69 -1.59
N MET A 124 -12.94 -5.06 -2.28
CA MET A 124 -11.52 -5.41 -2.22
C MET A 124 -10.85 -5.08 -0.89
N SER A 125 -11.39 -4.13 -0.14
CA SER A 125 -10.91 -3.80 1.19
C SER A 125 -11.36 -4.80 2.26
N ILE A 126 -12.42 -5.58 2.04
CA ILE A 126 -12.87 -6.63 2.98
C ILE A 126 -11.79 -7.72 3.17
N PRO A 127 -11.24 -8.35 2.10
CA PRO A 127 -10.07 -9.20 2.23
C PRO A 127 -8.88 -8.50 2.88
N GLY A 128 -8.72 -7.18 2.64
CA GLY A 128 -7.71 -6.36 3.30
C GLY A 128 -7.87 -6.29 4.82
N VAL A 129 -9.10 -6.16 5.33
CA VAL A 129 -9.39 -6.22 6.77
C VAL A 129 -9.04 -7.60 7.33
N VAL A 130 -9.44 -8.67 6.66
CA VAL A 130 -9.09 -10.04 7.07
C VAL A 130 -7.57 -10.23 7.10
N PHE A 131 -6.86 -9.75 6.08
CA PHE A 131 -5.41 -9.76 6.01
C PHE A 131 -4.76 -9.00 7.18
N LEU A 132 -5.26 -7.81 7.52
CA LEU A 132 -4.76 -7.01 8.65
C LEU A 132 -4.99 -7.71 9.99
N VAL A 133 -6.17 -8.27 10.22
CA VAL A 133 -6.49 -9.00 11.46
C VAL A 133 -5.61 -10.24 11.60
N LEU A 134 -5.41 -11.01 10.52
CA LEU A 134 -4.55 -12.19 10.55
C LEU A 134 -3.08 -11.83 10.76
N THR A 135 -2.61 -10.74 10.15
CA THR A 135 -1.27 -10.19 10.38
C THR A 135 -1.09 -9.79 11.84
N PHE A 136 -2.05 -9.06 12.42
CA PHE A 136 -2.05 -8.68 13.83
C PHE A 136 -1.99 -9.91 14.75
N CYS A 137 -2.81 -10.94 14.50
CA CYS A 137 -2.78 -12.19 15.24
C CYS A 137 -1.42 -12.90 15.11
N GLY A 138 -0.88 -12.99 13.89
CA GLY A 138 0.43 -13.60 13.64
C GLY A 138 1.57 -12.89 14.38
N GLU A 139 1.59 -11.56 14.36
CA GLU A 139 2.51 -10.72 15.12
C GLU A 139 2.37 -10.92 16.64
N TYR A 140 1.14 -10.95 17.15
CA TYR A 140 0.87 -11.20 18.56
C TYR A 140 1.42 -12.56 19.00
N PHE A 141 1.15 -13.63 18.24
CA PHE A 141 1.67 -14.96 18.56
C PHE A 141 3.19 -15.05 18.41
N LEU A 142 3.77 -14.34 17.43
CA LEU A 142 5.23 -14.26 17.28
C LEU A 142 5.86 -13.54 18.47
N CYS A 143 5.31 -12.40 18.88
CA CYS A 143 5.77 -11.63 20.05
C CYS A 143 5.65 -12.46 21.33
N ALA A 144 4.50 -13.11 21.56
CA ALA A 144 4.30 -13.99 22.70
C ALA A 144 5.28 -15.16 22.70
N TYR A 145 5.57 -15.72 21.52
CA TYR A 145 6.60 -16.74 21.36
C TYR A 145 7.99 -16.21 21.73
N LEU A 146 8.42 -15.09 21.16
CA LEU A 146 9.75 -14.50 21.40
C LEU A 146 9.95 -14.14 22.87
N SER A 147 8.95 -13.49 23.48
CA SER A 147 8.94 -13.18 24.91
C SER A 147 9.07 -14.44 25.76
N SER A 148 8.31 -15.49 25.46
CA SER A 148 8.38 -16.76 26.22
C SER A 148 9.71 -17.50 26.05
N ALA A 149 10.30 -17.46 24.84
CA ALA A 149 11.58 -18.09 24.55
C ALA A 149 12.74 -17.42 25.30
N GLN A 150 12.70 -16.09 25.46
CA GLN A 150 13.67 -15.32 26.24
C GLN A 150 13.67 -15.70 27.74
N HIS A 151 12.52 -16.15 28.27
CA HIS A 151 12.39 -16.63 29.65
C HIS A 151 12.64 -18.14 29.81
N GLY A 152 13.09 -18.83 28.75
CA GLY A 152 13.38 -20.27 28.78
C GLY A 152 12.16 -21.18 28.65
N GLU A 153 10.96 -20.63 28.41
CA GLU A 153 9.70 -21.38 28.29
C GLU A 153 9.03 -21.13 26.91
N PRO A 154 9.65 -21.54 25.79
CA PRO A 154 9.15 -21.21 24.46
C PRO A 154 7.75 -21.76 24.21
N ARG A 155 6.79 -20.87 23.93
CA ARG A 155 5.45 -21.20 23.43
C ARG A 155 5.49 -21.83 22.03
N SER A 156 4.34 -22.29 21.54
CA SER A 156 4.23 -22.91 20.22
C SER A 156 4.42 -21.92 19.06
N LEU A 157 5.62 -21.91 18.46
CA LEU A 157 5.87 -21.21 17.20
C LEU A 157 4.93 -21.59 16.05
N PRO A 158 4.51 -22.87 15.88
CA PRO A 158 3.67 -23.27 14.74
C PRO A 158 2.41 -22.40 14.58
N THR A 159 1.85 -21.89 15.69
CA THR A 159 0.71 -20.99 15.65
C THR A 159 1.00 -19.72 14.86
N ALA A 160 2.09 -19.01 15.16
CA ALA A 160 2.50 -17.81 14.43
C ALA A 160 2.81 -18.13 12.95
N THR A 161 3.51 -19.25 12.70
CA THR A 161 3.82 -19.71 11.35
C THR A 161 2.56 -19.97 10.54
N ILE A 162 1.53 -20.62 11.11
CA ILE A 162 0.25 -20.88 10.44
C ILE A 162 -0.42 -19.57 10.04
N PHE A 163 -0.49 -18.57 10.93
CA PHE A 163 -1.06 -17.27 10.59
C PHE A 163 -0.30 -16.60 9.44
N PHE A 164 1.04 -16.56 9.47
CA PHE A 164 1.81 -15.99 8.37
C PHE A 164 1.67 -16.77 7.05
N VAL A 165 1.53 -18.09 7.11
CA VAL A 165 1.23 -18.91 5.92
C VAL A 165 -0.14 -18.54 5.35
N ILE A 166 -1.17 -18.39 6.17
CA ILE A 166 -2.51 -17.97 5.70
C ILE A 166 -2.43 -16.56 5.09
N VAL A 167 -1.76 -15.61 5.75
CA VAL A 167 -1.53 -14.25 5.24
C VAL A 167 -0.82 -14.27 3.89
N ALA A 168 0.22 -15.11 3.77
CA ALA A 168 0.97 -15.28 2.53
C ALA A 168 0.10 -15.86 1.40
N LEU A 169 -0.71 -16.89 1.69
CA LEU A 169 -1.64 -17.48 0.72
C LEU A 169 -2.72 -16.49 0.29
N LEU A 170 -3.28 -15.69 1.21
CA LEU A 170 -4.23 -14.63 0.87
C LEU A 170 -3.58 -13.57 -0.03
N SER A 171 -2.34 -13.17 0.26
CA SER A 171 -1.55 -12.26 -0.60
C SER A 171 -1.34 -12.86 -1.99
N LEU A 172 -1.03 -14.15 -2.09
CA LEU A 172 -0.89 -14.84 -3.37
C LEU A 172 -2.22 -14.87 -4.14
N CYS A 173 -3.32 -15.26 -3.49
CA CYS A 173 -4.66 -15.26 -4.10
C CYS A 173 -5.06 -13.87 -4.58
N GLN A 174 -4.77 -12.83 -3.81
CA GLN A 174 -5.00 -11.44 -4.22
C GLN A 174 -4.19 -11.10 -5.48
N GLY A 175 -2.92 -11.47 -5.50
CA GLY A 175 -2.03 -11.21 -6.62
C GLY A 175 -2.38 -11.99 -7.90
N THR A 176 -2.97 -13.19 -7.79
CA THR A 176 -3.40 -13.99 -8.95
C THR A 176 -4.77 -13.58 -9.48
N LEU A 177 -5.71 -13.22 -8.60
CA LEU A 177 -7.09 -12.90 -8.97
C LEU A 177 -7.24 -11.47 -9.51
N PHE A 178 -6.40 -10.52 -9.08
CA PHE A 178 -6.53 -9.11 -9.43
C PHE A 178 -5.34 -8.60 -10.24
N THR A 179 -5.64 -7.88 -11.32
CA THR A 179 -4.62 -7.36 -12.24
C THR A 179 -3.85 -6.17 -11.67
N GLN A 180 -4.51 -5.31 -10.91
CA GLN A 180 -3.91 -4.11 -10.31
C GLN A 180 -2.97 -4.46 -9.16
N ASN A 181 -1.69 -4.08 -9.29
CA ASN A 181 -0.63 -4.38 -8.31
C ASN A 181 -0.39 -5.88 -8.06
N SER A 182 -0.78 -6.76 -8.99
CA SER A 182 -0.61 -8.22 -8.92
C SER A 182 0.79 -8.64 -8.48
N VAL A 183 1.82 -8.06 -9.10
CA VAL A 183 3.22 -8.41 -8.82
C VAL A 183 3.61 -8.16 -7.37
N LEU A 184 3.15 -7.05 -6.76
CA LEU A 184 3.47 -6.74 -5.36
C LEU A 184 2.93 -7.83 -4.42
N TRP A 185 1.67 -8.19 -4.60
CA TRP A 185 0.99 -9.20 -3.78
C TRP A 185 1.55 -10.61 -4.00
N LEU A 186 1.85 -10.98 -5.25
CA LEU A 186 2.47 -12.26 -5.58
C LEU A 186 3.86 -12.39 -4.96
N VAL A 187 4.69 -11.37 -5.13
CA VAL A 187 6.08 -11.38 -4.69
C VAL A 187 6.16 -11.34 -3.17
N SER A 188 5.35 -10.49 -2.52
CA SER A 188 5.32 -10.39 -1.05
C SER A 188 4.76 -11.66 -0.42
N GLY A 189 3.68 -12.22 -0.98
CA GLY A 189 3.09 -13.48 -0.52
C GLY A 189 4.06 -14.64 -0.68
N THR A 190 4.71 -14.79 -1.85
CA THR A 190 5.73 -15.83 -2.07
C THR A 190 6.90 -15.66 -1.11
N GLY A 191 7.39 -14.43 -0.95
CA GLY A 191 8.49 -14.11 -0.04
C GLY A 191 8.17 -14.50 1.41
N LEU A 192 6.99 -14.11 1.90
CA LEU A 192 6.54 -14.44 3.26
C LEU A 192 6.34 -15.95 3.46
N LEU A 193 5.77 -16.65 2.47
CA LEU A 193 5.58 -18.10 2.53
C LEU A 193 6.92 -18.84 2.59
N CYS A 194 7.84 -18.49 1.69
CA CYS A 194 9.18 -19.06 1.65
C CYS A 194 9.96 -18.72 2.93
N PHE A 195 9.82 -17.49 3.45
CA PHE A 195 10.41 -17.11 4.73
C PHE A 195 9.88 -17.98 5.87
N ALA A 196 8.57 -18.11 6.01
CA ALA A 196 7.95 -18.91 7.07
C ALA A 196 8.41 -20.37 7.01
N ALA A 197 8.49 -20.95 5.81
CA ALA A 197 8.98 -22.31 5.58
C ALA A 197 10.47 -22.46 5.93
N CYS A 198 11.33 -21.57 5.42
CA CYS A 198 12.76 -21.58 5.72
C CYS A 198 13.02 -21.36 7.22
N PHE A 199 12.31 -20.44 7.86
CA PHE A 199 12.44 -20.15 9.28
C PHE A 199 12.02 -21.36 10.13
N ALA A 200 10.89 -21.99 9.81
CA ALA A 200 10.44 -23.20 10.49
C ALA A 200 11.45 -24.36 10.33
N ALA A 201 12.03 -24.53 9.13
CA ALA A 201 13.00 -25.59 8.84
C ALA A 201 14.38 -25.37 9.50
N THR A 202 14.83 -24.12 9.62
CA THR A 202 16.21 -23.79 10.02
C THR A 202 16.37 -23.44 11.49
N ARG A 203 15.27 -23.44 12.25
CA ARG A 203 15.25 -23.12 13.68
C ARG A 203 15.73 -24.27 14.58
N GLN A 204 15.82 -25.50 14.09
CA GLN A 204 16.16 -26.64 14.94
C GLN A 204 17.55 -26.46 15.61
N PRO A 205 17.71 -26.90 16.87
CA PRO A 205 19.01 -26.91 17.52
C PRO A 205 20.03 -27.68 16.66
N GLY A 206 21.18 -27.07 16.37
CA GLY A 206 22.22 -27.67 15.53
C GLY A 206 22.19 -27.30 14.04
N CYS A 207 21.20 -26.54 13.57
CA CYS A 207 21.26 -25.96 12.23
C CYS A 207 22.45 -25.00 12.09
N SER A 208 23.14 -25.05 10.95
CA SER A 208 24.29 -24.18 10.68
C SER A 208 23.86 -22.72 10.48
N ALA A 209 24.77 -21.77 10.78
CA ALA A 209 24.61 -20.34 10.50
C ALA A 209 24.13 -20.07 9.07
N PHE A 210 24.73 -20.82 8.14
CA PHE A 210 24.44 -20.74 6.73
C PHE A 210 22.98 -21.12 6.44
N ALA A 211 22.49 -22.22 7.02
CA ALA A 211 21.09 -22.61 6.88
C ALA A 211 20.15 -21.53 7.43
N GLN A 212 20.43 -20.96 8.60
CA GLN A 212 19.63 -19.87 9.17
C GLN A 212 19.61 -18.62 8.29
N SER A 213 20.72 -18.29 7.64
CA SER A 213 20.80 -17.15 6.71
C SER A 213 19.90 -17.29 5.48
N LEU A 214 19.51 -18.52 5.10
CA LEU A 214 18.59 -18.76 4.00
C LEU A 214 17.19 -18.19 4.27
N SER A 215 16.83 -17.94 5.54
CA SER A 215 15.58 -17.24 5.88
C SER A 215 15.54 -15.80 5.32
N VAL A 216 16.69 -15.17 5.05
CA VAL A 216 16.74 -13.81 4.48
C VAL A 216 16.56 -13.81 2.95
N LEU A 217 16.91 -14.91 2.28
CA LEU A 217 16.90 -15.02 0.82
C LEU A 217 15.54 -14.72 0.18
N PRO A 218 14.40 -15.20 0.71
CA PRO A 218 13.07 -14.85 0.18
C PRO A 218 12.81 -13.35 0.10
N PHE A 219 13.27 -12.58 1.09
CA PHE A 219 13.10 -11.12 1.08
C PHE A 219 14.01 -10.44 0.06
N ILE A 220 15.25 -10.92 -0.12
CA ILE A 220 16.15 -10.41 -1.17
C ILE A 220 15.53 -10.62 -2.55
N LEU A 221 15.04 -11.84 -2.82
CA LEU A 221 14.38 -12.18 -4.09
C LEU A 221 13.11 -11.35 -4.27
N ALA A 222 12.34 -11.14 -3.20
CA ALA A 222 11.14 -10.33 -3.25
C ALA A 222 11.45 -8.87 -3.62
N VAL A 223 12.39 -8.23 -2.93
CA VAL A 223 12.79 -6.85 -3.25
C VAL A 223 13.37 -6.74 -4.66
N ALA A 224 14.14 -7.75 -5.12
CA ALA A 224 14.68 -7.76 -6.48
C ALA A 224 13.57 -7.85 -7.54
N ALA A 225 12.56 -8.69 -7.33
CA ALA A 225 11.41 -8.77 -8.21
C ALA A 225 10.58 -7.48 -8.20
N LEU A 226 10.42 -6.82 -7.05
CA LEU A 226 9.76 -5.51 -6.95
C LEU A 226 10.55 -4.41 -7.67
N LEU A 227 11.88 -4.43 -7.59
CA LEU A 227 12.75 -3.52 -8.33
C LEU A 227 12.56 -3.70 -9.84
N ILE A 228 12.62 -4.94 -10.33
CA ILE A 228 12.40 -5.25 -11.75
C ILE A 228 11.01 -4.78 -12.19
N ALA A 229 9.98 -5.03 -11.37
CA ALA A 229 8.62 -4.58 -11.64
C ALA A 229 8.51 -3.06 -11.69
N SER A 230 9.17 -2.34 -10.78
CA SER A 230 9.20 -0.88 -10.73
C SER A 230 9.90 -0.28 -11.96
N VAL A 231 11.05 -0.84 -12.36
CA VAL A 231 11.77 -0.43 -13.58
C VAL A 231 10.92 -0.69 -14.83
N ARG A 232 10.28 -1.87 -14.94
CA ARG A 232 9.39 -2.18 -16.05
C ARG A 232 8.18 -1.24 -16.09
N ARG A 233 7.60 -0.89 -14.93
CA ARG A 233 6.52 0.10 -14.83
C ARG A 233 6.99 1.45 -15.35
N LEU A 234 8.14 1.95 -14.88
CA LEU A 234 8.70 3.22 -15.34
C LEU A 234 8.93 3.23 -16.86
N GLN A 235 9.49 2.15 -17.41
CA GLN A 235 9.73 2.03 -18.86
C GLN A 235 8.42 1.99 -19.66
N LYS A 236 7.42 1.22 -19.20
CA LYS A 236 6.12 1.09 -19.87
C LYS A 236 5.38 2.42 -19.97
N TYR A 237 5.39 3.22 -18.91
CA TYR A 237 4.62 4.47 -18.84
C TYR A 237 5.45 5.72 -19.15
N LEU A 238 6.73 5.59 -19.56
CA LEU A 238 7.66 6.71 -19.71
C LEU A 238 7.14 7.87 -20.58
N ARG A 239 6.35 7.56 -21.61
CA ARG A 239 5.79 8.55 -22.55
C ARG A 239 4.59 9.33 -22.00
N VAL A 240 3.87 8.77 -21.03
CA VAL A 240 2.64 9.34 -20.46
C VAL A 240 2.90 9.99 -19.10
N LEU A 241 3.97 9.56 -18.40
CA LEU A 241 4.35 10.10 -17.10
C LEU A 241 4.82 11.55 -17.20
N SER A 242 4.34 12.40 -16.30
CA SER A 242 4.90 13.73 -16.09
C SER A 242 6.33 13.68 -15.56
N ALA A 243 7.08 14.79 -15.65
CA ALA A 243 8.44 14.87 -15.10
C ALA A 243 8.50 14.51 -13.61
N GLU A 244 7.52 14.94 -12.82
CA GLU A 244 7.42 14.63 -11.40
C GLU A 244 7.16 13.13 -11.14
N GLU A 245 6.20 12.51 -11.85
CA GLU A 245 5.92 11.07 -11.68
C GLU A 245 7.11 10.20 -12.11
N ARG A 246 7.84 10.61 -13.17
CA ARG A 246 9.08 9.95 -13.57
C ARG A 246 10.14 10.03 -12.47
N LEU A 247 10.30 11.20 -11.84
CA LEU A 247 11.23 11.38 -10.73
C LEU A 247 10.85 10.49 -9.54
N LEU A 248 9.56 10.46 -9.17
CA LEU A 248 9.07 9.67 -8.04
C LEU A 248 9.23 8.16 -8.28
N LEU A 249 8.88 7.65 -9.47
CA LEU A 249 9.09 6.24 -9.82
C LEU A 249 10.57 5.88 -9.90
N SER A 250 11.42 6.79 -10.39
CA SER A 250 12.87 6.59 -10.39
C SER A 250 13.42 6.55 -8.97
N ALA A 251 12.98 7.47 -8.10
CA ALA A 251 13.34 7.48 -6.68
C ALA A 251 12.90 6.18 -5.99
N GLU A 252 11.70 5.69 -6.29
CA GLU A 252 11.21 4.42 -5.77
C GLU A 252 12.11 3.24 -6.19
N ALA A 253 12.47 3.15 -7.47
CA ALA A 253 13.39 2.12 -7.97
C ALA A 253 14.78 2.23 -7.32
N VAL A 254 15.30 3.46 -7.12
CA VAL A 254 16.57 3.70 -6.42
C VAL A 254 16.48 3.22 -4.97
N ILE A 255 15.43 3.57 -4.23
CA ILE A 255 15.24 3.13 -2.83
C ILE A 255 15.15 1.60 -2.75
N LEU A 256 14.41 0.94 -3.65
CA LEU A 256 14.35 -0.52 -3.72
C LEU A 256 15.72 -1.15 -4.03
N GLY A 257 16.49 -0.55 -4.94
CA GLY A 257 17.86 -0.97 -5.23
C GLY A 257 18.79 -0.80 -4.03
N SER A 258 18.68 0.33 -3.32
CA SER A 258 19.41 0.59 -2.08
C SER A 258 19.02 -0.38 -0.97
N LEU A 259 17.77 -0.85 -0.90
CA LEU A 259 17.28 -1.82 0.10
C LEU A 259 17.87 -3.22 -0.10
N LEU A 260 18.22 -3.60 -1.34
CA LEU A 260 18.89 -4.89 -1.60
C LEU A 260 20.26 -4.99 -0.93
N VAL A 261 21.00 -3.88 -0.87
CA VAL A 261 22.37 -3.85 -0.31
C VAL A 261 22.41 -4.29 1.17
N PRO A 262 21.65 -3.66 2.10
CA PRO A 262 21.65 -4.08 3.50
C PRO A 262 21.04 -5.46 3.68
N LEU A 263 20.04 -5.87 2.90
CA LEU A 263 19.49 -7.24 2.99
C LEU A 263 20.53 -8.31 2.61
N CYS A 264 21.26 -8.10 1.52
CA CYS A 264 22.38 -8.98 1.13
C CYS A 264 23.51 -8.97 2.16
N SER A 265 23.85 -7.78 2.69
CA SER A 265 24.87 -7.64 3.75
C SER A 265 24.46 -8.36 5.03
N ALA A 266 23.21 -8.20 5.47
CA ALA A 266 22.63 -8.89 6.63
C ALA A 266 22.68 -10.40 6.45
N GLY A 267 22.24 -10.92 5.29
CA GLY A 267 22.33 -12.35 4.97
C GLY A 267 23.76 -12.88 5.05
N ARG A 268 24.74 -12.13 4.52
CA ARG A 268 26.18 -12.49 4.60
C ARG A 268 26.72 -12.45 6.03
N LYS A 269 26.28 -11.51 6.86
CA LYS A 269 26.72 -11.39 8.25
C LYS A 269 26.11 -12.50 9.11
N ILE A 270 24.82 -12.80 8.92
CA ILE A 270 24.12 -13.92 9.58
C ILE A 270 24.78 -15.26 9.22
N SER A 271 25.14 -15.49 7.95
CA SER A 271 25.81 -16.73 7.53
C SER A 271 27.19 -16.94 8.15
N ARG A 272 27.80 -15.86 8.69
CA ARG A 272 29.08 -15.86 9.39
C ARG A 272 28.95 -15.83 10.92
N MET A 273 27.74 -16.04 11.47
CA MET A 273 27.43 -15.91 12.90
C MET A 273 27.70 -14.50 13.47
N GLN A 274 27.67 -13.46 12.64
CA GLN A 274 27.90 -12.08 13.07
C GLN A 274 26.57 -11.33 13.27
N LEU A 275 25.70 -11.84 14.14
CA LEU A 275 24.35 -11.30 14.34
C LEU A 275 24.36 -9.84 14.80
N HIS A 276 25.23 -9.48 15.76
CA HIS A 276 25.37 -8.09 16.22
C HIS A 276 25.76 -7.14 15.07
N ALA A 277 26.67 -7.57 14.18
CA ALA A 277 27.07 -6.76 13.03
C ALA A 277 25.94 -6.60 12.00
N ALA A 278 24.92 -7.46 12.01
CA ALA A 278 23.76 -7.39 11.12
C ALA A 278 22.72 -6.34 11.59
N GLY A 279 22.77 -5.91 12.86
CA GLY A 279 21.85 -4.89 13.40
C GLY A 279 21.81 -3.58 12.60
N PRO A 280 22.95 -2.93 12.31
CA PRO A 280 22.98 -1.72 11.48
C PRO A 280 22.38 -1.91 10.07
N GLU A 281 22.49 -3.12 9.50
CA GLU A 281 21.89 -3.41 8.18
C GLU A 281 20.37 -3.48 8.27
N GLY A 282 19.84 -4.10 9.33
CA GLY A 282 18.41 -4.13 9.60
C GLY A 282 17.84 -2.73 9.87
N VAL A 283 18.57 -1.88 10.60
CA VAL A 283 18.21 -0.47 10.80
C VAL A 283 18.14 0.27 9.47
N ALA A 284 19.17 0.13 8.62
CA ALA A 284 19.20 0.74 7.29
C ALA A 284 18.03 0.25 6.42
N ALA A 285 17.74 -1.05 6.44
CA ALA A 285 16.61 -1.63 5.71
C ALA A 285 15.26 -1.08 6.21
N GLY A 286 15.05 -0.97 7.53
CA GLY A 286 13.84 -0.38 8.13
C GLY A 286 13.64 1.09 7.74
N LEU A 287 14.71 1.89 7.76
CA LEU A 287 14.70 3.28 7.29
C LEU A 287 14.32 3.39 5.82
N LEU A 288 14.91 2.55 4.95
CA LEU A 288 14.61 2.55 3.51
C LEU A 288 13.15 2.16 3.24
N LEU A 289 12.58 1.22 4.00
CA LEU A 289 11.15 0.88 3.92
C LEU A 289 10.25 2.08 4.30
N CYS A 290 10.62 2.82 5.35
CA CYS A 290 9.89 4.03 5.73
C CYS A 290 10.00 5.12 4.65
N LEU A 291 11.21 5.33 4.11
CA LEU A 291 11.45 6.29 3.02
C LEU A 291 10.69 5.94 1.74
N LEU A 292 10.49 4.66 1.44
CA LEU A 292 9.71 4.19 0.29
C LEU A 292 8.25 4.65 0.34
N ALA A 293 7.70 4.91 1.54
CA ALA A 293 6.35 5.44 1.69
C ALA A 293 6.20 6.86 1.14
N LEU A 294 7.26 7.68 1.14
CA LEU A 294 7.20 9.07 0.68
C LEU A 294 6.90 9.22 -0.82
N PRO A 295 7.67 8.62 -1.75
CA PRO A 295 7.34 8.69 -3.17
C PRO A 295 6.01 8.01 -3.48
N ARG A 296 5.66 6.94 -2.77
CA ARG A 296 4.35 6.28 -2.91
C ARG A 296 3.21 7.18 -2.49
N ALA A 297 3.32 7.89 -1.38
CA ALA A 297 2.32 8.85 -0.94
C ALA A 297 2.09 9.95 -1.98
N ARG A 298 3.18 10.50 -2.51
CA ARG A 298 3.11 11.54 -3.54
C ARG A 298 2.51 11.01 -4.85
N LEU A 299 2.90 9.80 -5.27
CA LEU A 299 2.31 9.17 -6.45
C LEU A 299 0.81 8.92 -6.27
N CYS A 300 0.36 8.44 -5.12
CA CYS A 300 -1.07 8.24 -4.85
C CYS A 300 -1.84 9.57 -4.88
N PHE A 301 -1.25 10.66 -4.36
CA PHE A 301 -1.84 11.99 -4.45
C PHE A 301 -1.97 12.46 -5.91
N LEU A 302 -0.93 12.25 -6.73
CA LEU A 302 -0.97 12.60 -8.15
C LEU A 302 -1.95 11.72 -8.95
N GLU A 303 -2.05 10.43 -8.63
CA GLU A 303 -3.04 9.50 -9.19
C GLU A 303 -4.46 9.95 -8.84
N ALA A 304 -4.72 10.40 -7.60
CA ALA A 304 -6.01 10.95 -7.21
C ALA A 304 -6.35 12.25 -7.94
N GLN A 305 -5.37 13.09 -8.28
CA GLN A 305 -5.58 14.35 -9.00
C GLN A 305 -5.75 14.20 -10.51
N ARG A 306 -5.05 13.25 -11.13
CA ARG A 306 -4.93 13.14 -12.59
C ARG A 306 -5.55 11.86 -13.15
N GLY A 307 -6.19 11.04 -12.32
CA GLY A 307 -6.70 9.72 -12.67
C GLY A 307 -5.60 8.65 -12.72
N LEU A 308 -5.99 7.38 -12.91
CA LEU A 308 -5.06 6.26 -12.93
C LEU A 308 -4.14 6.31 -14.16
N LEU A 309 -2.89 5.87 -14.01
CA LEU A 309 -1.92 5.84 -15.12
C LEU A 309 -2.36 4.95 -16.29
N GLU A 310 -3.13 3.90 -16.00
CA GLU A 310 -3.68 3.00 -17.03
C GLU A 310 -4.71 3.72 -17.89
N ASP A 311 -5.63 4.47 -17.28
CA ASP A 311 -6.65 5.24 -18.00
C ASP A 311 -6.04 6.32 -18.88
N ARG A 312 -5.00 7.00 -18.38
CA ARG A 312 -4.25 8.00 -19.16
C ARG A 312 -3.54 7.42 -20.38
N LEU A 313 -3.21 6.12 -20.37
CA LEU A 313 -2.65 5.44 -21.54
C LEU A 313 -3.70 5.29 -22.66
N PHE A 314 -4.96 5.07 -22.29
CA PHE A 314 -6.07 4.93 -23.24
C PHE A 314 -6.64 6.28 -23.69
N CYS A 315 -6.67 7.27 -22.79
CA CYS A 315 -7.25 8.60 -23.03
C CYS A 315 -6.29 9.60 -23.69
N ASN A 316 -5.03 9.25 -23.92
CA ASN A 316 -4.17 10.01 -24.82
C ASN A 316 -4.42 9.45 -26.24
N PRO A 317 -5.42 9.96 -27.01
CA PRO A 317 -5.45 9.65 -28.42
C PRO A 317 -4.09 10.04 -28.96
N ALA A 318 -3.51 9.21 -29.83
CA ALA A 318 -2.35 9.60 -30.60
C ALA A 318 -2.75 10.89 -31.32
N LEU A 319 -2.40 12.05 -30.73
CA LEU A 319 -2.50 13.34 -31.40
C LEU A 319 -1.82 13.08 -32.73
N PRO A 320 -2.57 13.14 -33.87
CA PRO A 320 -1.97 12.86 -35.16
C PRO A 320 -0.72 13.71 -35.22
N PRO A 321 0.46 13.11 -35.51
CA PRO A 321 1.75 13.78 -35.40
C PRO A 321 1.55 15.10 -36.09
N SER A 322 1.60 16.21 -35.33
CA SER A 322 1.23 17.55 -35.76
C SER A 322 1.62 17.65 -37.21
N THR A 323 0.65 17.49 -38.12
CA THR A 323 0.90 17.62 -39.55
C THR A 323 1.33 19.06 -39.63
N ALA A 324 2.64 19.26 -39.62
CA ALA A 324 3.26 20.55 -39.77
C ALA A 324 2.48 21.16 -40.91
N ALA A 325 1.74 22.23 -40.61
CA ALA A 325 0.90 22.90 -41.58
C ALA A 325 1.79 22.99 -42.84
N PRO A 326 1.35 22.45 -43.99
CA PRO A 326 2.17 22.45 -45.18
C PRO A 326 2.70 23.86 -45.31
N SER A 327 4.02 24.01 -45.20
CA SER A 327 4.67 25.31 -45.27
C SER A 327 4.07 26.00 -46.47
N GLU A 328 3.38 27.13 -46.28
CA GLU A 328 2.87 27.93 -47.38
C GLU A 328 4.07 28.16 -48.30
N VAL A 329 4.05 27.48 -49.45
CA VAL A 329 5.03 27.70 -50.50
C VAL A 329 4.69 29.08 -51.02
N GLU A 330 5.44 30.08 -50.58
CA GLU A 330 5.34 31.45 -51.06
C GLU A 330 5.74 31.44 -52.55
N VAL A 331 4.76 31.30 -53.44
CA VAL A 331 4.97 31.37 -54.89
C VAL A 331 5.24 32.82 -55.26
N ARG A 332 6.52 33.21 -55.37
CA ARG A 332 6.92 34.46 -56.00
C ARG A 332 6.74 34.33 -57.51
N ILE A 333 5.73 35.01 -58.04
CA ILE A 333 5.59 35.24 -59.49
C ILE A 333 6.58 36.35 -59.86
N ALA A 334 7.46 36.06 -60.82
CA ALA A 334 8.42 36.98 -61.41
C ALA A 334 7.83 37.70 -62.63
#